data_AF-A0A382LFC2-F1
#
_entry.id   AF-A0A382LFC2-F1
#
_cell.length_a   1.000
_cell.length_b   1.000
_cell.length_c   1.000
_cell.angle_alpha   90.00
_cell.angle_beta   90.00
_cell.angle_gamma   90.00
#
_symmetry.space_group_name_H-M   'P 1'
#
loop_
_entity.id
_entity.type
_entity.pdbx_description
1 polymer ?
#
loop_
_entity_poly.entity_id
_entity_poly.type
_entity_poly.pdbx_seq_one_letter_code
_entity_poly.pdbx_strand_id
1 'polypeptide(L)'
;MRDIDTSEITETIARLCQEANYYLPDDVLGALKSARQEEESPRAQQVLDIILHNSEIAQGKQIALCQDTGTTVVFLDLGQDVHIVGGELTDAVADGVRQGYRFGFLRNSIVRQPFSKRVNTGDNTPPIMHTEIVPGENLKITVMPKGGGCENMSRMAILRPADGKQGVIDFALRTIEESGGNP
;
A
#
# COMPACT_ATOMS: atom_id res chain seq x y z
N MET A 1 28.27 2.52 13.78
CA MET A 1 27.95 1.97 12.45
C MET A 1 27.44 0.56 12.65
N ARG A 2 26.18 0.32 12.28
CA ARG A 2 25.51 -0.98 12.39
C ARG A 2 25.37 -1.56 10.99
N ASP A 3 25.88 -2.77 10.81
CA ASP A 3 25.67 -3.51 9.57
C ASP A 3 24.26 -4.12 9.56
N ILE A 4 23.58 -4.02 8.42
CA ILE A 4 22.31 -4.71 8.14
C ILE A 4 22.48 -5.50 6.85
N ASP A 5 22.27 -6.81 6.91
CA ASP A 5 22.40 -7.67 5.74
C ASP A 5 21.15 -7.56 4.85
N THR A 6 21.37 -7.54 3.54
CA THR A 6 20.30 -7.51 2.53
C THR A 6 19.30 -8.67 2.63
N SER A 7 19.70 -9.82 3.16
CA SER A 7 18.78 -10.94 3.43
C SER A 7 17.69 -10.57 4.44
N GLU A 8 18.04 -9.89 5.54
CA GLU A 8 17.08 -9.43 6.55
C GLU A 8 16.06 -8.45 5.95
N ILE A 9 16.52 -7.58 5.04
CA ILE A 9 15.67 -6.61 4.33
C ILE A 9 14.70 -7.34 3.39
N THR A 10 15.22 -8.31 2.64
CA THR A 10 14.45 -9.13 1.70
C THR A 10 13.34 -9.90 2.42
N GLU A 11 13.68 -10.60 3.51
CA GLU A 11 12.74 -11.36 4.33
C GLU A 11 11.69 -10.44 4.99
N THR A 12 12.13 -9.29 5.50
CA THR A 12 11.24 -8.30 6.11
C THR A 12 10.23 -7.77 5.10
N ILE A 13 10.66 -7.39 3.90
CA ILE A 13 9.76 -6.87 2.86
C ILE A 13 8.81 -7.95 2.35
N ALA A 14 9.29 -9.19 2.18
CA ALA A 14 8.44 -10.30 1.76
C ALA A 14 7.30 -10.55 2.76
N ARG A 15 7.63 -10.58 4.06
CA ARG A 15 6.66 -10.70 5.14
C ARG A 15 5.69 -9.52 5.17
N LEU A 16 6.18 -8.28 5.08
CA LEU A 16 5.33 -7.08 5.09
C LEU A 16 4.39 -7.02 3.88
N CYS A 17 4.81 -7.47 2.68
CA CYS A 17 3.93 -7.56 1.51
C CYS A 17 2.75 -8.51 1.76
N GLN A 18 3.00 -9.63 2.43
CA GLN A 18 1.95 -10.60 2.79
C GLN A 18 1.03 -10.04 3.87
N GLU A 19 1.60 -9.58 4.99
CA GLU A 19 0.84 -9.03 6.12
C GLU A 19 -0.06 -7.86 5.68
N ALA A 20 0.47 -6.91 4.91
CA ALA A 20 -0.30 -5.76 4.43
C ALA A 20 -1.45 -6.14 3.48
N ASN A 21 -1.43 -7.33 2.88
CA ASN A 21 -2.51 -7.82 2.02
C ASN A 21 -3.49 -8.74 2.76
N TYR A 22 -3.15 -9.29 3.92
CA TYR A 22 -3.98 -10.23 4.68
C TYR A 22 -4.70 -9.60 5.86
N TYR A 23 -4.13 -8.55 6.45
CA TYR A 23 -4.63 -7.94 7.68
C TYR A 23 -5.03 -6.49 7.43
N LEU A 24 -6.21 -6.11 7.93
CA LEU A 24 -6.53 -4.70 8.12
C LEU A 24 -5.89 -4.21 9.43
N PRO A 25 -5.32 -2.99 9.45
CA PRO A 25 -4.91 -2.34 10.69
C PRO A 25 -6.06 -2.23 11.72
N ASP A 26 -5.72 -2.28 13.01
CA ASP A 26 -6.71 -2.28 14.09
C ASP A 26 -7.57 -1.01 14.12
N ASP A 27 -7.00 0.14 13.76
CA ASP A 27 -7.71 1.41 13.66
C ASP A 27 -8.75 1.40 12.52
N VAL A 28 -8.41 0.84 11.37
CA VAL A 28 -9.33 0.66 10.24
C VAL A 28 -10.43 -0.33 10.59
N LEU A 29 -10.09 -1.47 11.21
CA LEU A 29 -11.08 -2.46 11.62
C LEU A 29 -12.02 -1.90 12.69
N GLY A 30 -11.50 -1.12 13.64
CA GLY A 30 -12.28 -0.40 14.64
C GLY A 30 -13.26 0.58 13.99
N ALA A 31 -12.78 1.40 13.06
CA ALA A 31 -13.61 2.37 12.34
C ALA A 31 -14.73 1.69 11.54
N LEU A 32 -14.45 0.59 10.85
CA LEU A 32 -15.45 -0.18 10.11
C LEU A 32 -16.53 -0.77 11.03
N LYS A 33 -16.15 -1.27 12.21
CA LYS A 33 -17.10 -1.80 13.22
C LYS A 33 -17.97 -0.69 13.80
N SER A 34 -17.41 0.47 14.13
CA SER A 34 -18.17 1.63 14.58
C SER A 34 -19.13 2.12 13.50
N ALA A 35 -18.65 2.29 12.27
CA ALA A 35 -19.49 2.68 11.13
C ALA A 35 -20.66 1.69 10.94
N ARG A 36 -20.42 0.39 11.10
CA ARG A 36 -21.46 -0.64 11.00
C ARG A 36 -22.54 -0.52 12.08
N GLN A 37 -22.19 -0.06 13.28
CA GLN A 37 -23.13 0.13 14.39
C GLN A 37 -23.97 1.41 14.23
N GLU A 38 -23.37 2.46 13.67
CA GLU A 38 -23.98 3.79 13.52
C GLU A 38 -24.75 3.97 12.21
N GLU A 39 -24.45 3.17 11.18
CA GLU A 39 -25.09 3.26 9.87
C GLU A 39 -26.58 2.94 9.91
N GLU A 40 -27.41 3.80 9.32
CA GLU A 40 -28.87 3.67 9.29
C GLU A 40 -29.36 2.94 8.04
N SER A 41 -28.65 3.07 6.92
CA SER A 41 -29.03 2.49 5.64
C SER A 41 -28.84 0.97 5.64
N PRO A 42 -29.91 0.16 5.49
CA PRO A 42 -29.80 -1.30 5.52
C PRO A 42 -28.86 -1.84 4.44
N ARG A 43 -28.81 -1.16 3.29
CA ARG A 43 -27.91 -1.53 2.18
C ARG A 43 -26.44 -1.26 2.54
N ALA A 44 -26.14 -0.13 3.17
CA ALA A 44 -24.78 0.20 3.57
C ALA A 44 -24.30 -0.71 4.72
N GLN A 45 -25.17 -1.02 5.67
CA GLN A 45 -24.91 -2.02 6.71
C GLN A 45 -24.50 -3.38 6.11
N GLN A 46 -25.21 -3.87 5.09
CA GLN A 46 -24.86 -5.12 4.40
C GLN A 46 -23.48 -5.05 3.73
N VAL A 47 -23.13 -3.91 3.11
CA VAL A 47 -21.80 -3.74 2.51
C VAL A 47 -20.70 -3.78 3.57
N LEU A 48 -20.90 -3.11 4.70
CA LEU A 48 -19.96 -3.14 5.82
C LEU A 48 -19.81 -4.55 6.41
N ASP A 49 -20.91 -5.30 6.54
CA ASP A 49 -20.87 -6.72 6.96
C ASP A 49 -20.03 -7.56 6.01
N ILE A 50 -20.16 -7.36 4.70
CA ILE A 50 -19.35 -8.07 3.69
C ILE A 50 -17.87 -7.71 3.83
N ILE A 51 -17.53 -6.43 4.02
CA ILE A 51 -16.14 -5.98 4.19
C ILE A 51 -15.52 -6.62 5.45
N LEU A 52 -16.24 -6.58 6.57
CA LEU A 52 -15.79 -7.18 7.84
C LEU A 52 -15.61 -8.69 7.70
N HIS A 53 -16.58 -9.39 7.10
CA HIS A 53 -16.49 -10.83 6.87
C HIS A 53 -15.34 -11.20 5.93
N ASN A 54 -15.12 -10.42 4.87
CA ASN A 54 -13.97 -10.59 3.98
C ASN A 54 -12.65 -10.44 4.74
N SER A 55 -12.54 -9.47 5.65
CA SER A 55 -11.36 -9.30 6.50
C SER A 55 -11.09 -10.51 7.39
N GLU A 56 -12.14 -11.10 7.98
CA GLU A 56 -12.03 -12.32 8.79
C GLU A 56 -11.54 -13.52 7.96
N ILE A 57 -12.07 -13.67 6.75
CA ILE A 57 -11.65 -14.74 5.82
C ILE A 57 -10.19 -14.53 5.40
N ALA A 58 -9.82 -13.32 5.01
CA ALA A 58 -8.47 -12.97 4.57
C ALA A 58 -7.44 -13.32 5.66
N GLN A 59 -7.68 -12.87 6.89
CA GLN A 59 -6.87 -13.19 8.05
C GLN A 59 -6.86 -14.70 8.35
N GLY A 60 -8.02 -15.35 8.43
CA GLY A 60 -8.12 -16.75 8.83
C GLY A 60 -7.53 -17.73 7.82
N LYS A 61 -7.54 -17.38 6.53
CA LYS A 61 -7.05 -18.23 5.44
C LYS A 61 -5.73 -17.77 4.83
N GLN A 62 -5.17 -16.65 5.28
CA GLN A 62 -3.99 -16.01 4.68
C GLN A 62 -4.17 -15.80 3.17
N ILE A 63 -5.30 -15.20 2.79
CA ILE A 63 -5.62 -14.85 1.41
C ILE A 63 -5.78 -13.33 1.29
N ALA A 64 -5.49 -12.78 0.12
CA ALA A 64 -5.55 -11.34 -0.09
C ALA A 64 -6.96 -10.76 0.17
N LEU A 65 -7.01 -9.63 0.88
CA LEU A 65 -8.22 -8.85 1.14
C LEU A 65 -8.90 -8.38 -0.15
N CYS A 66 -8.12 -8.13 -1.21
CA CYS A 66 -8.57 -7.62 -2.49
C CYS A 66 -7.89 -8.39 -3.62
N GLN A 67 -8.60 -8.57 -4.75
CA GLN A 67 -8.01 -9.12 -5.96
C GLN A 67 -6.90 -8.23 -6.53
N ASP A 68 -6.95 -6.93 -6.25
CA ASP A 68 -5.88 -5.99 -6.55
C ASP A 68 -4.96 -5.85 -5.35
N THR A 69 -3.88 -6.62 -5.35
CA THR A 69 -2.85 -6.60 -4.29
C THR A 69 -1.88 -5.43 -4.44
N GLY A 70 -2.13 -4.54 -5.40
CA GLY A 70 -1.52 -3.22 -5.49
C GLY A 70 -0.12 -3.17 -6.13
N THR A 71 0.31 -1.94 -6.40
CA THR A 71 1.70 -1.58 -6.68
C THR A 71 2.43 -1.43 -5.36
N THR A 72 3.56 -2.11 -5.19
CA THR A 72 4.31 -2.01 -3.93
C THR A 72 5.06 -0.69 -3.84
N VAL A 73 4.69 0.14 -2.88
CA VAL A 73 5.44 1.33 -2.48
C VAL A 73 6.18 1.02 -1.18
N VAL A 74 7.48 1.29 -1.15
CA VAL A 74 8.35 1.03 0.01
C VAL A 74 8.95 2.35 0.47
N PHE A 75 8.68 2.71 1.72
CA PHE A 75 9.31 3.85 2.40
C PHE A 75 10.42 3.33 3.31
N LEU A 76 11.60 3.93 3.19
CA LEU A 76 12.81 3.56 3.91
C LEU A 76 13.33 4.78 4.66
N ASP A 77 13.24 4.78 5.99
CA ASP A 77 13.96 5.73 6.83
C ASP A 77 15.30 5.06 7.17
N LEU A 78 16.35 5.40 6.43
CA LEU A 78 17.68 4.80 6.54
C LEU A 78 18.56 5.62 7.47
N GLY A 79 18.89 5.06 8.63
CA GLY A 79 19.80 5.66 9.61
C GLY A 79 21.18 5.97 9.02
N GLN A 80 21.73 7.15 9.30
CA GLN A 80 23.03 7.60 8.80
C GLN A 80 24.20 6.72 9.30
N ASP A 81 24.01 6.01 10.42
CA ASP A 81 24.97 5.05 10.97
C ASP A 81 24.70 3.61 10.52
N VAL A 82 23.80 3.39 9.56
CA VAL A 82 23.55 2.06 8.96
C VAL A 82 24.46 1.84 7.77
N HIS A 83 25.04 0.65 7.70
CA HIS A 83 25.78 0.17 6.54
C HIS A 83 25.11 -1.11 6.00
N ILE A 84 24.66 -1.06 4.75
CA ILE A 84 24.00 -2.19 4.11
C ILE A 84 25.06 -3.12 3.53
N VAL A 85 25.02 -4.40 3.91
CA VAL A 85 26.00 -5.41 3.51
C VAL A 85 25.32 -6.60 2.82
N GLY A 86 26.10 -7.41 2.09
CA GLY A 86 25.59 -8.60 1.41
C GLY A 86 25.00 -8.35 0.01
N GLY A 87 24.85 -7.09 -0.40
CA GLY A 87 24.39 -6.73 -1.75
C GLY A 87 23.86 -5.29 -1.84
N GLU A 88 23.14 -5.01 -2.92
CA GLU A 88 22.51 -3.71 -3.15
C GLU A 88 21.13 -3.62 -2.48
N LEU A 89 20.86 -2.51 -1.78
CA LEU A 89 19.58 -2.26 -1.11
C LEU A 89 18.38 -2.36 -2.07
N THR A 90 18.52 -1.82 -3.28
CA THR A 90 17.46 -1.82 -4.30
C THR A 90 17.11 -3.24 -4.75
N ASP A 91 18.11 -4.10 -4.92
CA ASP A 91 17.90 -5.50 -5.32
C ASP A 91 17.26 -6.29 -4.19
N ALA A 92 17.70 -6.07 -2.95
CA ALA A 92 17.10 -6.68 -1.76
C ALA A 92 15.62 -6.31 -1.61
N VAL A 93 15.29 -5.04 -1.83
CA VAL A 93 13.90 -4.55 -1.81
C VAL A 93 13.07 -5.16 -2.93
N ALA A 94 13.57 -5.16 -4.16
CA ALA A 94 12.88 -5.76 -5.29
C ALA A 94 12.67 -7.27 -5.12
N ASP A 95 13.66 -7.97 -4.56
CA ASP A 95 13.56 -9.40 -4.31
C ASP A 95 12.60 -9.73 -3.17
N GLY A 96 12.58 -8.92 -2.10
CA GLY A 96 11.58 -9.03 -1.04
C GLY A 96 10.16 -8.92 -1.59
N VAL A 97 9.92 -7.98 -2.50
CA VAL A 97 8.61 -7.86 -3.19
C VAL A 97 8.31 -9.09 -4.03
N ARG A 98 9.25 -9.54 -4.87
CA ARG A 98 9.07 -10.75 -5.69
C ARG A 98 8.74 -11.97 -4.85
N GLN A 99 9.47 -12.19 -3.75
CA GLN A 99 9.24 -13.30 -2.84
C GLN A 99 7.90 -13.17 -2.11
N GLY A 100 7.60 -11.99 -1.57
CA GLY A 100 6.33 -11.71 -0.88
C GLY A 100 5.13 -12.01 -1.75
N TYR A 101 5.14 -11.56 -3.01
CA TYR A 101 4.05 -11.79 -3.96
C TYR A 101 3.96 -13.24 -4.42
N ARG A 102 5.11 -13.87 -4.70
CA ARG A 102 5.15 -15.28 -5.13
C ARG A 102 4.66 -16.23 -4.03
N PHE A 103 5.20 -16.12 -2.83
CA PHE A 103 4.87 -17.03 -1.73
C PHE A 103 3.54 -16.69 -1.05
N GLY A 104 3.12 -15.43 -1.14
CA GLY A 104 1.81 -14.99 -0.67
C GLY A 104 0.66 -15.25 -1.65
N PHE A 105 0.93 -15.84 -2.81
CA PHE A 105 -0.03 -16.04 -3.90
C PHE A 105 -0.78 -14.74 -4.27
N LEU A 106 -0.08 -13.61 -4.22
CA LEU A 106 -0.62 -12.28 -4.51
C LEU A 106 -0.62 -12.03 -6.03
N ARG A 107 -1.38 -11.02 -6.47
CA ARG A 107 -1.52 -10.72 -7.90
C ARG A 107 -0.39 -9.82 -8.39
N ASN A 108 0.31 -10.29 -9.42
CA ASN A 108 1.30 -9.48 -10.14
C ASN A 108 0.60 -8.51 -11.10
N SER A 109 0.55 -7.24 -10.71
CA SER A 109 -0.22 -6.17 -11.37
C SER A 109 0.66 -5.20 -12.18
N ILE A 110 1.99 -5.26 -12.05
CA ILE A 110 2.91 -4.38 -12.79
C ILE A 110 3.05 -4.81 -14.26
N VAL A 111 2.98 -3.81 -15.15
CA VAL A 111 3.09 -3.97 -16.60
C VAL A 111 4.23 -3.10 -17.13
N ARG A 112 5.16 -3.71 -17.87
CA ARG A 112 6.15 -3.00 -18.68
C ARG A 112 5.62 -2.77 -20.09
N GLN A 113 6.16 -1.75 -20.76
CA GLN A 113 5.74 -1.34 -22.10
C GLN A 113 4.23 -1.00 -22.20
N PRO A 114 3.72 -0.07 -21.35
CA PRO A 114 2.28 0.17 -21.22
C PRO A 114 1.61 0.67 -22.50
N PHE A 115 2.36 1.34 -23.38
CA PHE A 115 1.86 1.90 -24.64
C PHE A 115 2.06 1.00 -25.86
N SER A 116 2.54 -0.24 -25.68
CA SER A 116 2.73 -1.19 -26.80
C SER A 116 2.16 -2.57 -26.45
N LYS A 117 2.99 -3.62 -26.47
CA LYS A 117 2.53 -5.01 -26.28
C LYS A 117 1.90 -5.26 -24.91
N ARG A 118 2.18 -4.40 -23.91
CA ARG A 118 1.82 -4.57 -22.49
C ARG A 118 2.25 -5.94 -21.97
N VAL A 119 3.40 -6.00 -21.31
CA VAL A 119 3.94 -7.26 -20.80
C VAL A 119 3.87 -7.24 -19.29
N ASN A 120 3.19 -8.22 -18.67
CA ASN A 120 3.22 -8.37 -17.22
C ASN A 120 4.66 -8.68 -16.77
N THR A 121 5.11 -8.11 -15.65
CA THR A 121 6.46 -8.38 -15.14
C THR A 121 6.58 -9.78 -14.54
N GLY A 122 5.47 -10.37 -14.09
CA GLY A 122 5.38 -11.73 -13.60
C GLY A 122 5.72 -11.88 -12.12
N ASP A 123 6.09 -10.78 -11.45
CA ASP A 123 6.56 -10.78 -10.06
C ASP A 123 6.23 -9.49 -9.28
N ASN A 124 5.36 -8.63 -9.84
CA ASN A 124 4.97 -7.33 -9.29
C ASN A 124 6.12 -6.32 -9.08
N THR A 125 7.29 -6.57 -9.65
CA THR A 125 8.43 -5.64 -9.63
C THR A 125 8.42 -4.74 -10.88
N PRO A 126 9.12 -3.58 -10.86
CA PRO A 126 9.83 -2.98 -9.72
C PRO A 126 8.88 -2.32 -8.70
N PRO A 127 9.24 -2.30 -7.41
CA PRO A 127 8.56 -1.45 -6.44
C PRO A 127 8.91 0.03 -6.65
N ILE A 128 8.07 0.91 -6.12
CA ILE A 128 8.37 2.33 -5.96
C ILE A 128 9.07 2.49 -4.61
N MET A 129 10.25 3.13 -4.60
CA MET A 129 11.04 3.32 -3.39
C MET A 129 11.16 4.80 -3.04
N HIS A 130 10.83 5.14 -1.79
CA HIS A 130 11.09 6.43 -1.19
C HIS A 130 12.08 6.23 -0.05
N THR A 131 13.29 6.75 -0.19
CA THR A 131 14.35 6.62 0.81
C THR A 131 14.69 7.98 1.39
N GLU A 132 14.60 8.12 2.70
CA GLU A 132 15.05 9.28 3.46
C GLU A 132 16.21 8.89 4.37
N ILE A 133 17.27 9.70 4.39
CA ILE A 133 18.39 9.50 5.31
C ILE A 133 18.06 10.21 6.62
N VAL A 134 18.05 9.46 7.72
CA VAL A 134 17.68 9.96 9.05
C VAL A 134 18.81 9.74 10.07
N PRO A 135 18.85 10.46 11.21
CA PRO A 135 19.84 10.20 12.24
C PRO A 135 19.71 8.79 12.87
N GLY A 136 20.83 8.23 13.32
CA GLY A 136 20.89 7.00 14.11
C GLY A 136 21.23 5.75 13.31
N GLU A 137 21.07 4.60 13.96
CA GLU A 137 21.57 3.30 13.51
C GLU A 137 20.46 2.29 13.14
N ASN A 138 19.26 2.78 12.84
CA ASN A 138 18.12 1.94 12.50
C ASN A 138 17.70 2.12 11.04
N LEU A 139 17.22 1.03 10.44
CA LEU A 139 16.47 1.06 9.19
C LEU A 139 15.00 0.80 9.53
N LYS A 140 14.12 1.76 9.22
CA LYS A 140 12.67 1.57 9.30
C LYS A 140 12.11 1.36 7.91
N ILE A 141 11.34 0.28 7.75
CA ILE A 141 10.72 -0.10 6.48
C ILE A 141 9.21 0.00 6.65
N THR A 142 8.54 0.72 5.75
CA THR A 142 7.09 0.72 5.63
C THR A 142 6.72 0.28 4.23
N VAL A 143 5.87 -0.76 4.11
CA VAL A 143 5.38 -1.27 2.83
C VAL A 143 3.92 -0.90 2.69
N MET A 144 3.57 -0.30 1.56
CA MET A 144 2.21 0.08 1.19
C MET A 144 1.87 -0.54 -0.16
N PRO A 145 1.10 -1.65 -0.19
CA PRO A 145 0.51 -2.16 -1.42
C PRO A 145 -0.61 -1.21 -1.88
N LYS A 146 -0.31 -0.35 -2.84
CA LYS A 146 -1.25 0.69 -3.31
C LYS A 146 -2.11 0.16 -4.45
N GLY A 147 -3.40 -0.06 -4.18
CA GLY A 147 -4.37 -0.48 -5.20
C GLY A 147 -4.47 0.55 -6.34
N GLY A 148 -4.58 0.06 -7.58
CA GLY A 148 -4.63 0.93 -8.76
C GLY A 148 -5.93 1.75 -8.83
N GLY A 149 -7.04 1.19 -8.34
CA GLY A 149 -8.30 1.94 -8.22
C GLY A 149 -8.11 3.20 -7.40
N CYS A 150 -7.68 3.03 -6.14
CA CYS A 150 -7.52 4.15 -5.22
C CYS A 150 -6.36 5.07 -5.56
N GLU A 151 -5.40 4.62 -6.36
CA GLU A 151 -4.40 5.51 -6.93
C GLU A 151 -4.99 6.44 -7.99
N ASN A 152 -5.91 5.95 -8.82
CA ASN A 152 -6.55 6.75 -9.86
C ASN A 152 -7.50 7.83 -9.30
N MET A 153 -7.89 7.74 -8.02
CA MET A 153 -8.72 8.74 -7.34
C MET A 153 -7.91 9.87 -6.69
N SER A 154 -6.57 9.80 -6.71
CA SER A 154 -5.71 10.91 -6.27
C SER A 154 -5.89 12.14 -7.16
N ARG A 155 -5.97 13.34 -6.55
CA ARG A 155 -6.08 14.63 -7.26
C ARG A 155 -5.06 15.63 -6.73
N MET A 156 -4.51 16.43 -7.64
CA MET A 156 -3.65 17.56 -7.32
C MET A 156 -4.21 18.82 -7.99
N ALA A 157 -4.27 19.92 -7.23
CA ALA A 157 -4.60 21.24 -7.77
C ALA A 157 -3.70 22.30 -7.16
N ILE A 158 -3.36 23.31 -7.97
CA ILE A 158 -2.65 24.50 -7.51
C ILE A 158 -3.70 25.60 -7.33
N LEU A 159 -3.96 25.97 -6.08
CA LEU A 159 -4.92 27.03 -5.73
C LEU A 159 -4.23 28.40 -5.71
N ARG A 160 -4.98 29.44 -6.04
CA ARG A 160 -4.53 30.82 -5.87
C ARG A 160 -4.74 31.22 -4.40
N PRO A 161 -3.88 32.08 -3.84
CA PRO A 161 -4.12 32.62 -2.50
C PRO A 161 -5.51 33.24 -2.31
N ALA A 162 -6.07 33.84 -3.37
CA ALA A 162 -7.40 34.45 -3.37
C ALA A 162 -8.57 33.45 -3.27
N ASP A 163 -8.35 32.16 -3.59
CA ASP A 163 -9.39 31.14 -3.48
C ASP A 163 -9.69 30.81 -1.99
N GLY A 164 -8.73 31.09 -1.10
CA GLY A 164 -8.89 31.02 0.35
C GLY A 164 -9.39 29.67 0.86
N LYS A 165 -10.04 29.67 2.02
CA LYS A 165 -10.61 28.46 2.64
C LYS A 165 -11.68 27.80 1.75
N GLN A 166 -12.47 28.61 1.04
CA GLN A 166 -13.57 28.08 0.22
C GLN A 166 -13.05 27.26 -0.96
N GLY A 167 -11.98 27.71 -1.63
CA GLY A 167 -11.38 26.96 -2.73
C GLY A 167 -10.85 25.59 -2.31
N VAL A 168 -10.35 25.46 -1.08
CA VAL A 168 -9.92 24.15 -0.52
C VAL A 168 -11.11 23.23 -0.30
N ILE A 169 -12.20 23.75 0.29
CA ILE A 169 -13.43 22.99 0.53
C ILE A 169 -14.03 22.52 -0.79
N ASP A 170 -14.16 23.44 -1.76
CA ASP A 170 -14.74 23.14 -3.07
C ASP A 170 -13.91 22.09 -3.82
N PHE A 171 -12.57 22.17 -3.74
CA PHE A 171 -11.68 21.17 -4.33
C PHE A 171 -11.86 19.79 -3.70
N ALA A 172 -11.96 19.72 -2.36
CA ALA A 172 -12.16 18.46 -1.65
C ALA A 172 -13.52 17.83 -1.98
N LEU A 173 -14.60 18.62 -1.92
CA LEU A 173 -15.96 18.16 -2.22
C LEU A 173 -16.08 17.67 -3.66
N ARG A 174 -15.53 18.43 -4.63
CA ARG A 174 -15.53 18.01 -6.03
C ARG A 174 -14.75 16.72 -6.23
N THR A 175 -13.61 16.56 -5.55
CA THR A 175 -12.82 15.32 -5.63
C THR A 175 -13.60 14.12 -5.12
N ILE A 176 -14.32 14.27 -4.00
CA ILE A 176 -15.19 13.22 -3.45
C ILE A 176 -16.31 12.87 -4.43
N GLU A 177 -17.00 13.88 -4.96
CA GLU A 177 -18.11 13.69 -5.91
C GLU A 177 -17.66 13.01 -7.21
N GLU A 178 -16.53 13.45 -7.79
CA GLU A 178 -15.95 12.84 -8.98
C GLU A 178 -15.46 11.41 -8.76
N SER A 179 -14.97 11.09 -7.56
CA SER A 179 -14.51 9.73 -7.22
C SER A 179 -15.71 8.80 -7.02
N GLY A 180 -16.79 9.31 -6.41
CA GLY A 180 -18.02 8.56 -6.18
C GLY A 180 -17.78 7.28 -5.39
N GLY A 181 -18.36 6.17 -5.85
CA GLY A 181 -18.14 4.84 -5.27
C GLY A 181 -16.91 4.11 -5.82
N ASN A 182 -16.08 4.77 -6.63
CA ASN A 182 -14.84 4.16 -7.10
C ASN A 182 -13.81 4.26 -5.97
N PRO A 183 -13.24 3.13 -5.55
CA PRO A 183 -12.16 3.13 -4.57
C PRO A 183 -10.94 3.83 -5.14
#